data_AF-A0A0M2M4F3-F1
#
_entry.id   AF-A0A0M2M4F3-F1
#
_cell.length_a   1.000
_cell.length_b   1.000
_cell.length_c   1.000
_cell.angle_alpha   90.00
_cell.angle_beta   90.00
_cell.angle_gamma   90.00
#
_symmetry.space_group_name_H-M   'P 1'
#
loop_
_entity.id
_entity.type
_entity.pdbx_description
1 polymer ?
#
loop_
_entity_poly.entity_id
_entity_poly.type
_entity_poly.pdbx_seq_one_letter_code
_entity_poly.pdbx_strand_id
1 'polypeptide(L)'
;MIRRSVSRSVKSLATRATAGDLTDATLDTLRAEYPGWDYQALHAEFRQWIDADPARTPVNYQNAFIGFVKRWHDKHRHELGR
;
A
#
# COMPACT_ATOMS: atom_id res chain seq x y z
N MET A 1 -23.30 -15.63 -13.89
CA MET A 1 -22.80 -14.53 -13.03
C MET A 1 -21.27 -14.55 -13.05
N ILE A 2 -20.65 -13.80 -13.96
CA ILE A 2 -19.18 -13.74 -14.08
C ILE A 2 -18.71 -12.50 -13.30
N ARG A 3 -17.96 -12.74 -12.23
CA ARG A 3 -17.51 -11.71 -11.31
C ARG A 3 -16.37 -10.94 -11.95
N ARG A 4 -16.66 -9.70 -12.34
CA ARG A 4 -15.70 -8.72 -12.85
C ARG A 4 -14.90 -8.17 -11.67
N SER A 5 -13.59 -8.41 -11.64
CA SER A 5 -12.67 -7.67 -10.78
C SER A 5 -11.47 -7.25 -11.62
N VAL A 6 -11.54 -6.00 -12.08
CA VAL A 6 -10.45 -5.26 -12.72
C VAL A 6 -9.40 -5.01 -11.65
N SER A 7 -8.15 -5.45 -11.87
CA SER A 7 -7.00 -4.71 -11.33
C SER A 7 -6.17 -4.22 -12.50
N ARG A 8 -6.30 -2.92 -12.71
CA ARG A 8 -5.74 -2.13 -13.79
C ARG A 8 -4.24 -1.98 -13.55
N SER A 9 -3.44 -2.32 -14.55
CA SER A 9 -2.01 -2.02 -14.58
C SER A 9 -1.79 -0.51 -14.36
N VAL A 10 -1.03 -0.14 -13.33
CA VAL A 10 -0.54 1.22 -13.10
C VAL A 10 0.96 1.25 -13.35
N LYS A 11 1.31 1.28 -14.65
CA LYS A 11 2.61 1.80 -15.09
C LYS A 11 2.58 3.32 -14.92
N SER A 12 3.66 3.85 -14.34
CA SER A 12 3.99 5.28 -14.18
C SER A 12 3.56 5.91 -12.86
N LEU A 13 4.49 6.12 -11.93
CA LEU A 13 5.10 7.45 -11.71
C LEU A 13 6.21 7.33 -10.63
N ALA A 14 7.32 6.68 -10.99
CA ALA A 14 8.54 6.71 -10.20
C ALA A 14 9.22 8.09 -10.38
N THR A 15 8.70 9.15 -9.75
CA THR A 15 9.42 10.41 -9.63
C THR A 15 8.92 11.17 -8.39
N ARG A 16 9.84 11.36 -7.45
CA ARG A 16 9.79 12.25 -6.26
C ARG A 16 9.19 11.68 -4.97
N ALA A 17 9.78 10.58 -4.51
CA ALA A 17 9.83 10.22 -3.10
C ALA A 17 10.61 11.29 -2.30
N THR A 18 9.98 12.41 -1.95
CA THR A 18 10.56 13.38 -1.00
C THR A 18 9.44 14.17 -0.34
N ALA A 19 8.80 13.57 0.67
CA ALA A 19 8.04 14.23 1.74
C ALA A 19 7.28 13.16 2.56
N GLY A 20 7.89 12.62 3.61
CA GLY A 20 7.19 11.77 4.60
C GLY A 20 7.56 10.29 4.55
N ASP A 21 8.82 10.00 4.91
CA ASP A 21 9.42 8.68 5.09
C ASP A 21 8.54 7.72 5.89
N LEU A 22 8.15 6.60 5.27
CA LEU A 22 7.89 5.38 6.04
C LEU A 22 9.14 5.08 6.87
N THR A 23 8.97 4.93 8.17
CA THR A 23 10.10 4.57 9.03
C THR A 23 10.50 3.13 8.75
N ASP A 24 11.80 2.85 8.77
CA ASP A 24 12.30 1.48 8.63
C ASP A 24 11.69 0.55 9.69
N ALA A 25 11.50 1.03 10.92
CA ALA A 25 10.81 0.31 11.99
C ALA A 25 9.38 -0.11 11.62
N THR A 26 8.64 0.74 10.90
CA THR A 26 7.28 0.39 10.43
C THR A 26 7.33 -0.63 9.31
N LEU A 27 8.31 -0.53 8.39
CA LEU A 27 8.50 -1.53 7.34
C LEU A 27 8.93 -2.89 7.91
N ASP A 28 9.81 -2.91 8.91
CA ASP A 28 10.24 -4.12 9.59
C ASP A 28 9.07 -4.81 10.30
N THR A 29 8.28 -4.05 11.05
CA THR A 29 7.05 -4.54 11.69
C THR A 29 6.11 -5.15 10.65
N LEU A 30 5.88 -4.45 9.54
CA LEU A 30 5.00 -4.94 8.49
C LEU A 30 5.53 -6.20 7.83
N ARG A 31 6.84 -6.31 7.56
CA ARG A 31 7.49 -7.49 7.00
C ARG A 31 7.40 -8.69 7.94
N ALA A 32 7.47 -8.45 9.24
CA ALA A 32 7.31 -9.49 10.26
C ALA A 32 5.85 -9.98 10.35
N GLU A 33 4.87 -9.08 10.30
CA GLU A 33 3.45 -9.42 10.43
C GLU A 33 2.81 -9.94 9.14
N TYR A 34 3.20 -9.40 7.97
CA TYR A 34 2.56 -9.65 6.68
C TYR A 34 3.58 -10.02 5.58
N PRO A 35 4.38 -11.08 5.74
CA PRO A 35 5.43 -11.44 4.78
C PRO A 35 4.86 -11.78 3.39
N GLY A 36 5.67 -11.58 2.36
CA GLY A 36 5.35 -11.94 0.97
C GLY A 36 4.80 -10.80 0.10
N TRP A 37 4.59 -9.61 0.67
CA TRP A 37 4.17 -8.43 -0.08
C TRP A 37 5.33 -7.55 -0.55
N ASP A 38 5.15 -6.92 -1.71
CA ASP A 38 6.04 -5.86 -2.20
C ASP A 38 5.63 -4.51 -1.58
N TYR A 39 6.30 -4.12 -0.50
CA TYR A 39 6.00 -2.88 0.23
C TYR A 39 6.32 -1.62 -0.58
N GLN A 40 7.23 -1.69 -1.56
CA GLN A 40 7.53 -0.57 -2.44
C GLN A 40 6.34 -0.29 -3.36
N ALA A 41 5.77 -1.34 -3.96
CA ALA A 41 4.55 -1.25 -4.75
C ALA A 41 3.36 -0.76 -3.91
N LEU A 42 3.18 -1.31 -2.70
CA LEU A 42 2.11 -0.87 -1.80
C LEU A 42 2.25 0.59 -1.37
N HIS A 43 3.48 1.06 -1.14
CA HIS A 43 3.73 2.45 -0.81
C HIS A 43 3.43 3.39 -1.98
N ALA A 44 3.76 2.98 -3.21
CA ALA A 44 3.40 3.73 -4.41
C ALA A 44 1.88 3.82 -4.58
N GLU A 45 1.14 2.72 -4.43
CA GLU A 45 -0.32 2.70 -4.50
C GLU A 45 -0.95 3.60 -3.44
N PHE A 46 -0.47 3.49 -2.20
CA PHE A 46 -0.94 4.32 -1.10
C PHE A 46 -0.71 5.80 -1.36
N ARG A 47 0.45 6.15 -1.93
CA ARG A 47 0.77 7.53 -2.29
C ARG A 47 -0.13 8.05 -3.40
N GLN A 48 -0.39 7.27 -4.45
CA GLN A 48 -1.35 7.65 -5.50
C GLN A 48 -2.75 7.87 -4.92
N TRP A 49 -3.15 7.05 -3.96
CA TRP A 49 -4.45 7.18 -3.30
C TRP A 49 -4.60 8.47 -2.47
N ILE A 50 -3.51 8.95 -1.84
CA ILE A 50 -3.47 10.25 -1.15
C ILE A 50 -3.39 11.41 -2.15
N ASP A 51 -2.53 11.31 -3.17
CA ASP A 51 -2.33 12.36 -4.17
C ASP A 51 -3.62 12.66 -4.94
N ALA A 52 -4.46 11.64 -5.15
CA ALA A 52 -5.78 11.79 -5.76
C ALA A 52 -6.75 12.68 -4.97
N ASP A 53 -6.54 12.88 -3.66
CA ASP A 53 -7.43 13.66 -2.80
C ASP A 53 -6.66 14.21 -1.59
N PRO A 54 -6.28 15.51 -1.60
CA PRO A 54 -5.48 16.09 -0.53
C PRO A 54 -6.21 16.11 0.83
N ALA A 55 -7.54 16.01 0.86
CA ALA A 55 -8.30 15.88 2.10
C ALA A 55 -8.11 14.49 2.76
N ARG A 56 -7.51 13.53 2.06
CA ARG A 56 -7.13 12.20 2.59
C ARG A 56 -5.74 12.17 3.21
N THR A 57 -5.03 13.30 3.25
CA THR A 57 -3.73 13.39 3.92
C THR A 57 -3.89 13.02 5.39
N PRO A 58 -3.38 11.85 5.83
CA PRO A 58 -3.62 11.38 7.18
C PRO A 58 -2.74 12.16 8.16
N VAL A 59 -3.29 12.45 9.35
CA VAL A 59 -2.56 13.09 10.46
C VAL A 59 -1.36 12.25 10.89
N ASN A 60 -1.47 10.92 10.83
CA ASN A 60 -0.38 9.99 11.07
C ASN A 60 -0.18 9.06 9.86
N TYR A 61 0.89 9.32 9.10
CA TYR A 61 1.21 8.59 7.88
C TYR A 61 1.48 7.10 8.11
N GLN A 62 2.20 6.75 9.17
CA GLN A 62 2.58 5.36 9.48
C GLN A 62 1.33 4.52 9.81
N ASN A 63 0.47 5.00 10.71
CA ASN A 63 -0.75 4.29 11.10
C ASN A 63 -1.72 4.12 9.93
N ALA A 64 -1.83 5.13 9.06
CA ALA A 64 -2.64 5.04 7.86
C ALA A 64 -2.11 3.97 6.89
N PHE A 65 -0.78 3.91 6.69
CA PHE A 65 -0.16 2.89 5.85
C PHE A 65 -0.32 1.48 6.44
N ILE A 66 -0.11 1.29 7.75
CA ILE A 66 -0.33 -0.01 8.42
C ILE A 66 -1.78 -0.47 8.21
N GLY A 67 -2.75 0.43 8.39
CA GLY A 67 -4.17 0.13 8.14
C GLY A 67 -4.46 -0.24 6.68
N PHE A 68 -3.82 0.45 5.72
CA PHE A 68 -3.91 0.14 4.29
C PHE A 68 -3.37 -1.26 3.98
N VAL A 69 -2.16 -1.58 4.47
CA VAL A 69 -1.53 -2.90 4.26
C VAL A 69 -2.34 -4.00 4.90
N LYS A 70 -2.89 -3.81 6.11
CA LYS A 70 -3.76 -4.79 6.76
C LYS A 70 -4.98 -5.12 5.92
N ARG A 71 -5.68 -4.10 5.38
CA ARG A 71 -6.83 -4.30 4.48
C ARG A 71 -6.42 -4.97 3.16
N TRP A 72 -5.24 -4.60 2.64
CA TRP A 72 -4.71 -5.23 1.44
C TRP A 72 -4.42 -6.70 1.67
N HIS A 73 -3.72 -7.05 2.75
CA HIS A 73 -3.40 -8.43 3.09
C HIS A 73 -4.67 -9.24 3.33
N ASP A 74 -5.65 -8.74 4.10
CA ASP A 74 -6.92 -9.46 4.30
C ASP A 74 -7.64 -9.75 2.97
N LYS A 75 -7.65 -8.77 2.06
CA LYS A 75 -8.26 -8.92 0.74
C LYS A 75 -7.49 -9.85 -0.18
N HIS A 76 -6.16 -9.79 -0.20
CA HIS A 76 -5.31 -10.42 -1.22
C HIS A 76 -4.45 -11.58 -0.68
N ARG A 77 -4.55 -11.95 0.60
CA ARG A 77 -3.82 -13.10 1.20
C ARG A 77 -4.01 -14.40 0.42
N HIS A 78 -5.12 -14.54 -0.30
CA HIS A 78 -5.41 -15.69 -1.14
C HIS A 78 -4.57 -15.72 -2.44
N GLU A 79 -3.97 -14.60 -2.85
CA GLU A 79 -3.07 -14.48 -4.01
C GLU A 79 -1.62 -14.87 -3.67
N LEU A 80 -1.23 -14.80 -2.39
CA LEU A 80 0.09 -15.25 -1.92
C LEU A 80 0.22 -16.79 -1.87
N GLY A 81 -0.91 -17.50 -1.92
CA GLY A 81 -0.97 -18.96 -1.82
C GLY A 81 -1.47 -19.62 -3.10
N ARG A 82 -0.60 -19.73 -4.10
CA ARG A 82 -0.65 -20.78 -5.14
C ARG A 82 0.74 -21.21 -5.55
#